data_AF-A0A4Q3SIF6-F1
#
_entry.id   AF-A0A4Q3SIF6-F1
#
_cell.length_a   1.000
_cell.length_b   1.000
_cell.length_c   1.000
_cell.angle_alpha   90.00
_cell.angle_beta   90.00
_cell.angle_gamma   90.00
#
_symmetry.space_group_name_H-M   'P 1'
#
loop_
_entity.id
_entity.type
_entity.pdbx_description
1 polymer ?
#
loop_
_entity_poly.entity_id
_entity_poly.type
_entity_poly.pdbx_seq_one_letter_code
_entity_poly.pdbx_strand_id
1 'polypeptide(L)' 'YIIKTGPGYAIPSPVEDEPWKQHEEQVRYLPLQAREGDLAIFLLSNAFEVMYEGEKYYIVPQNAILMLEREEDL' A
#
# COMPACT_ATOMS: atom_id res chain seq x y z
N TYR A 1 -8.54 9.02 8.39
CA TYR A 1 -7.61 7.96 8.80
C TYR A 1 -7.54 6.88 7.72
N ILE A 2 -6.40 6.20 7.61
CA ILE A 2 -6.20 5.08 6.71
C ILE A 2 -6.88 3.84 7.30
N ILE A 3 -7.79 3.23 6.55
CA ILE A 3 -8.58 2.08 7.01
C ILE A 3 -7.97 0.77 6.50
N LYS A 4 -7.44 0.78 5.28
CA LYS A 4 -6.76 -0.35 4.66
C LYS A 4 -5.64 0.12 3.76
N THR A 5 -4.62 -0.72 3.62
CA THR A 5 -3.49 -0.52 2.72
C THR A 5 -3.35 -1.70 1.77
N GLY A 6 -2.85 -1.43 0.56
CA GLY A 6 -2.52 -2.49 -0.39
C GLY A 6 -1.25 -3.27 0.02
N PRO A 7 -0.93 -4.35 -0.68
CA PRO A 7 0.24 -5.19 -0.39
C PRO A 7 1.58 -4.48 -0.64
N GLY A 8 1.56 -3.32 -1.29
CA GLY A 8 2.75 -2.56 -1.69
C GLY A 8 3.22 -2.92 -3.09
N TYR A 9 4.49 -2.69 -3.36
CA TYR A 9 5.06 -2.88 -4.70
C TYR A 9 5.63 -4.30 -4.83
N ALA A 10 5.20 -5.03 -5.85
CA ALA A 10 5.81 -6.33 -6.15
C ALA A 10 7.28 -6.12 -6.54
N ILE A 11 8.18 -6.82 -5.86
CA ILE A 11 9.59 -6.88 -6.22
C ILE A 11 9.73 -8.01 -7.24
N PRO A 12 10.19 -7.73 -8.46
CA PRO A 12 10.50 -8.79 -9.42
C PRO A 12 11.57 -9.69 -8.82
N SER A 13 11.29 -10.99 -8.69
CA SER A 13 12.35 -11.94 -8.34
C SER A 13 13.23 -12.14 -9.57
N PRO A 14 14.56 -12.13 -9.43
CA PRO A 14 15.42 -12.61 -10.51
C PRO A 14 15.05 -14.07 -10.80
N VAL A 15 14.95 -14.40 -12.08
CA VAL A 15 14.88 -15.80 -12.52
C VAL A 15 16.24 -16.40 -12.19
N GLU A 16 16.33 -17.24 -11.16
CA GLU A 16 17.55 -18.00 -10.89
C GLU A 16 17.62 -19.18 -11.87
N ASP A 17 18.64 -19.18 -12.73
CA ASP A 17 18.93 -20.15 -13.80
C ASP A 17 19.37 -21.55 -13.30
N GLU A 18 19.11 -21.93 -12.04
CA GLU A 18 19.55 -23.22 -11.49
C GLU A 18 18.47 -24.31 -11.69
N PRO A 19 18.67 -25.27 -12.62
CA PRO A 19 17.63 -26.23 -13.03
C PRO A 19 17.27 -27.30 -11.97
N TRP A 20 17.97 -27.34 -10.84
CA TRP A 20 17.73 -28.30 -9.76
C TRP A 20 16.98 -27.71 -8.56
N LYS A 21 16.78 -26.38 -8.48
CA LYS A 21 15.93 -25.78 -7.45
C LYS A 21 14.48 -25.88 -7.91
N GLN A 22 13.59 -26.39 -7.06
CA GLN A 22 12.16 -26.24 -7.29
C GLN A 22 11.81 -24.76 -7.11
N HIS A 23 11.41 -24.09 -8.19
CA HIS A 23 10.97 -22.69 -8.18
C HIS A 23 9.58 -22.60 -7.55
N GLU A 24 9.50 -22.37 -6.24
CA GLU A 24 8.33 -21.66 -5.70
C GLU A 24 8.51 -20.18 -6.02
N GLU A 25 7.75 -19.66 -6.98
CA GLU A 25 7.64 -18.22 -7.23
C GLU A 25 6.99 -17.54 -6.01
N GLN A 26 7.79 -17.28 -4.97
CA GLN A 26 7.36 -16.42 -3.87
C GLN A 26 7.45 -14.97 -4.32
N VAL A 27 6.31 -14.40 -4.75
CA VAL A 27 6.19 -12.97 -5.02
C VAL A 27 6.49 -12.20 -3.73
N ARG A 28 7.58 -11.44 -3.73
CA ARG A 28 7.95 -10.57 -2.61
C ARG A 28 7.35 -9.19 -2.81
N TYR A 29 6.85 -8.59 -1.75
CA TYR A 29 6.30 -7.23 -1.79
C TYR A 29 7.13 -6.28 -0.91
N LEU A 30 7.41 -5.09 -1.42
CA LEU A 30 7.88 -3.97 -0.64
C LEU A 30 6.65 -3.27 -0.03
N PRO A 31 6.48 -3.26 1.30
CA PRO A 31 5.29 -2.70 1.94
C PRO A 31 5.18 -1.18 1.73
N LEU A 32 3.96 -0.66 1.86
CA LEU A 32 3.71 0.78 1.85
C LEU A 32 4.18 1.46 3.14
N GLN A 33 4.50 2.75 3.07
CA GLN A 33 4.83 3.56 4.26
C GLN A 33 3.60 3.79 5.16
N ALA A 34 2.45 3.94 4.53
CA ALA A 34 1.14 4.05 5.17
C ALA A 34 0.78 2.77 5.92
N ARG A 35 0.16 2.93 7.09
CA ARG A 35 -0.38 1.85 7.92
C ARG A 35 -1.83 2.16 8.29
N GLU A 36 -2.58 1.12 8.63
CA GLU A 36 -3.92 1.28 9.19
C GLU A 36 -3.84 2.13 10.46
N GLY A 37 -4.74 3.10 10.61
CA GLY A 37 -4.75 4.04 11.73
C GLY A 37 -4.01 5.35 11.47
N ASP A 38 -3.16 5.47 10.44
CA ASP A 38 -2.46 6.73 10.16
C ASP A 38 -3.46 7.84 9.75
N LEU A 39 -3.15 9.09 10.10
CA LEU A 39 -3.77 10.27 9.50
C LEU A 39 -2.95 10.71 8.28
N ALA A 40 -3.61 10.82 7.12
CA ALA A 40 -2.94 11.17 5.87
C ALA A 40 -3.37 12.54 5.37
N ILE A 41 -2.40 13.38 5.03
CA ILE A 41 -2.59 14.59 4.20
C ILE A 41 -2.24 14.20 2.76
N PHE A 42 -3.16 14.42 1.82
CA PHE A 42 -3.00 13.98 0.43
C PHE A 42 -3.60 14.99 -0.56
N LEU A 43 -3.23 14.85 -1.84
CA LEU A 43 -3.79 15.65 -2.93
C LEU A 43 -5.10 15.04 -3.43
N LEU A 44 -6.21 15.77 -3.25
CA LEU A 44 -7.55 15.32 -3.68
C LEU A 44 -7.65 15.08 -5.19
N SER A 45 -6.90 15.82 -6.01
CA SER A 45 -6.89 15.69 -7.48
C SER A 45 -6.47 14.30 -7.97
N ASN A 46 -5.76 13.55 -7.14
CA ASN A 46 -5.20 12.23 -7.48
C ASN A 46 -5.92 11.10 -6.73
N ALA A 47 -6.99 11.43 -5.98
CA ALA A 47 -7.77 10.47 -5.22
C ALA A 47 -9.04 10.08 -6.00
N PHE A 48 -9.50 8.86 -5.78
CA PHE A 48 -10.76 8.36 -6.33
C PHE A 48 -11.79 8.25 -5.20
N GLU A 49 -12.90 8.97 -5.32
CA GLU A 49 -14.03 8.84 -4.39
C GLU A 49 -14.78 7.53 -4.64
N VAL A 50 -15.08 6.79 -3.57
CA VAL A 50 -15.83 5.53 -3.60
C VAL A 50 -16.88 5.53 -2.49
N MET A 51 -18.10 5.08 -2.81
CA MET A 51 -19.14 4.80 -1.83
C MET A 51 -19.15 3.31 -1.50
N TYR A 52 -18.99 2.96 -0.23
CA TYR A 52 -19.04 1.57 0.25
C TYR A 52 -19.89 1.51 1.51
N GLU A 53 -20.86 0.59 1.55
CA GLU A 53 -21.80 0.43 2.68
C GLU A 53 -22.50 1.74 3.13
N GLY A 54 -22.74 2.66 2.20
CA GLY A 54 -23.37 3.97 2.48
C GLY A 54 -22.41 5.06 2.94
N GLU A 55 -21.14 4.73 3.17
CA GLU A 55 -20.11 5.65 3.61
C GLU A 55 -19.18 6.04 2.45
N LYS A 56 -18.64 7.27 2.52
CA LYS A 56 -17.74 7.82 1.51
C LYS A 56 -16.28 7.55 1.89
N TYR A 57 -15.52 7.01 0.95
CA TYR A 57 -14.09 6.74 1.07
C TYR A 57 -13.31 7.35 -0.09
N TYR A 58 -11.99 7.41 0.08
CA TYR A 58 -11.06 7.78 -0.98
C TYR A 58 -10.00 6.71 -1.15
N ILE A 59 -9.81 6.24 -2.38
CA ILE A 59 -8.65 5.46 -2.78
C ILE A 59 -7.57 6.45 -3.17
N VAL A 60 -6.44 6.42 -2.46
CA VAL A 60 -5.34 7.37 -2.62
C VAL A 60 -4.07 6.61 -2.98
N PRO A 61 -3.41 6.91 -4.11
CA PRO A 61 -2.14 6.28 -4.44
C PRO A 61 -1.01 6.83 -3.55
N GLN A 62 -0.01 6.00 -3.24
CA GLN A 62 1.09 6.35 -2.32
C GLN A 62 1.79 7.67 -2.69
N ASN A 63 1.97 7.96 -3.97
CA ASN A 63 2.63 9.18 -4.46
C ASN A 63 1.80 10.47 -4.26
N ALA A 64 0.51 10.36 -3.98
CA ALA A 64 -0.37 11.50 -3.69
C ALA A 64 -0.42 11.83 -2.19
N ILE A 65 0.17 11.00 -1.33
CA ILE A 65 0.27 11.23 0.11
C ILE A 65 1.44 12.19 0.36
N LEU A 66 1.15 13.33 0.96
CA LEU A 66 2.14 14.37 1.27
C LEU A 66 2.75 14.15 2.66
N MET A 67 1.94 13.67 3.59
CA MET A 67 2.36 13.48 4.98
C MET A 67 1.51 12.40 5.65
N LEU A 68 2.15 11.62 6.51
CA LEU A 68 1.51 10.68 7.42
C LEU A 68 1.82 11.13 8.84
N GLU A 69 0.77 11.43 9.60
CA GLU A 69 0.85 11.62 11.04
C GLU A 69 0.46 10.31 11.71
N ARG A 70 1.34 9.84 12.58
CA ARG A 70 1.18 8.60 13.34
C ARG A 70 1.29 8.95 14.82
N GLU A 71 0.24 8.63 15.55
CA GLU A 71 0.34 8.56 17.01
C GLU A 71 1.22 7.34 17.32
N GLU A 72 2.43 7.56 17.84
CA GLU A 72 3.15 6.49 18.49
C GLU A 72 2.45 6.23 19.83
N ASP A 73 2.14 4.96 20.12
CA ASP A 73 1.66 4.57 21.43
C ASP A 73 2.61 5.15 22.49
N LEU A 74 2.08 6.05 23.33
CA LEU A 74 2.79 6.64 24.48
C LEU A 74 3.33 5.57 25.44
#